data_AF-A0A7Z0PVA2-F1
#
_entry.id   AF-A0A7Z0PVA2-F1
#
_cell.length_a   1.000
_cell.length_b   1.000
_cell.length_c   1.000
_cell.angle_alpha   90.00
_cell.angle_beta   90.00
_cell.angle_gamma   90.00
#
_symmetry.space_group_name_H-M   'P 1'
#
loop_
_entity.id
_entity.type
_entity.pdbx_description
1 polymer ?
#
loop_
_entity_poly.entity_id
_entity_poly.type
_entity_poly.pdbx_seq_one_letter_code
_entity_poly.pdbx_strand_id
1 'polypeptide(L)'
;GLAGPGIPSSPSRPDVLLVPRHPLTGAPWGPPGDDGAVVPLDSGVWAYLVHPGETSPVPATGLLPEGVLRDDYTLPPRPGHRLMPHRRAFADTLAGLPAIRSPRLRRFREGGRR
;
A
#
# COMPACT_ATOMS: atom_id res chain seq x y z
N GLY A 1 -0.82 10.58 3.69
CA GLY A 1 -2.14 10.06 3.31
C GLY A 1 -2.01 9.22 2.05
N LEU A 2 -2.97 8.34 1.79
CA LEU A 2 -3.08 7.70 0.48
C LEU A 2 -3.63 8.70 -0.54
N ALA A 3 -3.04 8.71 -1.73
CA ALA A 3 -3.52 9.46 -2.88
C ALA A 3 -3.29 8.64 -4.15
N GLY A 4 -4.11 8.88 -5.17
CA GLY A 4 -4.00 8.16 -6.43
C GLY A 4 -5.32 8.11 -7.20
N PRO A 5 -5.34 7.39 -8.33
CA PRO A 5 -6.54 7.25 -9.15
C PRO A 5 -7.74 6.76 -8.34
N GLY A 6 -8.88 7.46 -8.46
CA GLY A 6 -10.11 7.08 -7.77
C GLY A 6 -10.17 7.39 -6.27
N ILE A 7 -9.10 7.94 -5.66
CA ILE A 7 -9.13 8.47 -4.29
C ILE A 7 -9.55 9.95 -4.34
N PRO A 8 -10.62 10.34 -3.64
CA PRO A 8 -10.95 11.75 -3.48
C PRO A 8 -9.83 12.47 -2.71
N SER A 9 -9.41 13.63 -3.20
CA SER A 9 -8.47 14.49 -2.48
C SER A 9 -9.09 14.95 -1.15
N SER A 10 -8.45 14.61 -0.02
CA SER A 10 -8.89 15.08 1.29
C SER A 10 -8.73 16.61 1.39
N PRO A 11 -9.68 17.34 2.00
CA PRO A 11 -9.55 18.78 2.22
C PRO A 11 -8.41 19.13 3.19
N SER A 12 -7.98 18.18 4.04
CA SER A 12 -6.79 18.31 4.86
C SER A 12 -5.63 17.59 4.18
N ARG A 13 -4.67 18.37 3.66
CA ARG A 13 -3.53 17.85 2.90
C ARG A 13 -2.50 17.23 3.86
N PRO A 14 -2.14 15.95 3.70
CA PRO A 14 -1.08 15.35 4.50
C PRO A 14 0.31 15.73 3.97
N ASP A 15 1.29 15.83 4.86
CA ASP A 15 2.69 16.19 4.53
C ASP A 15 3.39 15.18 3.59
N VAL A 16 2.91 13.93 3.59
CA VAL A 16 3.46 12.83 2.76
C VAL A 16 2.31 12.15 2.01
N LEU A 17 2.50 11.92 0.71
CA LEU A 17 1.55 11.24 -0.16
C LEU A 17 2.09 9.87 -0.59
N LEU A 18 1.33 8.81 -0.27
CA LEU A 18 1.58 7.46 -0.77
C LEU A 18 0.80 7.27 -2.06
N VAL A 19 1.52 7.09 -3.18
CA VAL A 19 0.94 7.03 -4.53
C VAL A 19 1.36 5.75 -5.26
N PRO A 20 0.57 5.24 -6.21
CA PRO A 20 0.99 4.09 -6.99
C PRO A 20 2.07 4.48 -8.02
N ARG A 21 3.00 3.57 -8.28
CA ARG A 21 3.78 3.57 -9.51
C ARG A 21 2.93 3.02 -10.65
N HIS A 22 3.09 3.61 -11.81
CA HIS A 22 2.52 3.09 -13.03
C HIS A 22 3.14 1.71 -13.35
N PRO A 23 2.34 0.66 -13.59
CA PRO A 23 2.86 -0.70 -13.75
C PRO A 23 3.74 -0.87 -15.00
N LEU A 24 3.43 -0.15 -16.09
CA LEU A 24 4.22 -0.20 -17.34
C LEU A 24 5.44 0.73 -17.33
N THR A 25 5.30 1.98 -16.87
CA THR A 25 6.36 3.00 -17.00
C THR A 25 7.16 3.19 -15.71
N GLY A 26 6.72 2.62 -14.59
CA GLY A 26 7.30 2.84 -13.26
C GLY A 26 7.11 4.25 -12.71
N ALA A 27 6.53 5.17 -13.48
CA ALA A 27 6.37 6.57 -13.10
C ALA A 27 5.42 6.69 -11.89
N PRO A 28 5.75 7.51 -10.89
CA PRO A 28 4.82 7.81 -9.81
C PRO A 28 3.57 8.49 -10.35
N TRP A 29 2.40 8.19 -9.79
CA TRP A 29 1.21 8.96 -10.08
C TRP A 29 1.37 10.41 -9.62
N GLY A 30 1.18 11.35 -10.55
CA GLY A 30 1.31 12.78 -10.32
C GLY A 30 -0.05 13.39 -9.92
N PRO A 31 -0.23 13.83 -8.67
CA PRO A 31 -1.41 14.62 -8.31
C PRO A 31 -1.43 15.96 -9.07
N PRO A 32 -2.59 16.42 -9.57
CA PRO A 32 -2.69 17.76 -10.14
C PRO A 32 -2.47 18.82 -9.05
N GLY A 33 -1.40 19.62 -9.19
CA GLY A 33 -1.14 20.80 -8.37
C GLY A 33 -0.27 20.62 -7.10
N ASP A 34 0.50 19.54 -6.95
CA ASP A 34 1.12 19.19 -5.66
C ASP A 34 2.66 19.08 -5.62
N ASP A 35 3.28 19.89 -4.73
CA ASP A 35 4.70 19.90 -4.29
C ASP A 35 4.98 19.05 -3.02
N GLY A 36 4.04 18.18 -2.61
CA GLY A 36 4.16 17.40 -1.36
C GLY A 36 5.20 16.28 -1.47
N ALA A 37 5.71 15.77 -0.35
CA ALA A 37 6.65 14.64 -0.38
C ALA A 37 5.94 13.36 -0.90
N VAL A 38 6.21 13.00 -2.16
CA VAL A 38 5.62 11.83 -2.83
C VAL A 38 6.47 10.59 -2.55
N VAL A 39 5.82 9.54 -2.06
CA VAL A 39 6.42 8.21 -1.86
C VAL A 39 5.73 7.21 -2.79
N PRO A 40 6.39 6.84 -3.91
CA PRO A 40 5.83 5.86 -4.83
C PRO A 40 5.90 4.44 -4.27
N LEU A 41 4.78 3.74 -4.35
CA LEU A 41 4.62 2.34 -3.99
C LEU A 41 4.42 1.48 -5.24
N ASP A 42 4.75 0.20 -5.14
CA ASP A 42 4.27 -0.77 -6.14
C ASP A 42 2.73 -0.69 -6.27
N SER A 43 2.21 -0.84 -7.49
CA SER A 43 0.77 -0.69 -7.76
C SER A 43 -0.08 -1.69 -6.99
N GLY A 44 0.39 -2.93 -6.82
CA GLY A 44 -0.31 -3.95 -6.05
C GLY A 44 -0.31 -3.64 -4.56
N VAL A 45 0.81 -3.15 -4.03
CA VAL A 45 0.91 -2.71 -2.62
C VAL A 45 0.00 -1.52 -2.35
N TRP A 46 -0.03 -0.53 -3.24
CA TRP A 46 -0.93 0.61 -3.11
C TRP A 46 -2.40 0.18 -3.17
N ALA A 47 -2.78 -0.68 -4.13
CA ALA A 47 -4.15 -1.17 -4.28
C ALA A 47 -4.64 -1.90 -3.02
N TYR A 48 -3.78 -2.71 -2.40
CA TYR A 48 -4.07 -3.38 -1.13
C TYR A 48 -4.35 -2.40 0.01
N LEU A 49 -3.64 -1.28 0.07
CA LEU A 49 -3.81 -0.26 1.11
C LEU A 49 -5.07 0.59 0.90
N VAL A 50 -5.51 0.81 -0.35
CA VAL A 50 -6.75 1.54 -0.66
C VAL A 50 -7.98 0.69 -0.38
N HIS A 51 -7.94 -0.59 -0.75
CA HIS A 51 -9.08 -1.50 -0.64
C HIS A 51 -8.75 -2.68 0.29
N PRO A 52 -8.60 -2.44 1.61
CA PRO A 52 -8.24 -3.50 2.55
C PRO A 52 -9.29 -4.63 2.66
N GLY A 53 -10.50 -4.42 2.11
CA GLY A 53 -11.58 -5.42 2.06
C GLY A 53 -11.84 -6.05 0.69
N GLU A 54 -11.32 -5.50 -0.40
CA GLU A 54 -11.72 -5.85 -1.77
C GLU A 54 -10.50 -6.06 -2.66
N THR A 55 -9.76 -7.14 -2.42
CA THR A 55 -8.78 -7.65 -3.40
C THR A 55 -8.88 -9.15 -3.61
N SER A 56 -9.86 -9.81 -2.98
CA SER A 56 -10.25 -11.13 -3.44
C SER A 56 -11.42 -10.96 -4.38
N PRO A 57 -11.34 -11.41 -5.65
CA PRO A 57 -12.57 -11.87 -6.29
C PRO A 57 -13.14 -12.92 -5.33
N VAL A 58 -14.28 -12.63 -4.71
CA VAL A 58 -15.09 -13.66 -4.10
C VAL A 58 -15.46 -14.55 -5.28
N PRO A 59 -15.09 -15.84 -5.31
CA PRO A 59 -15.51 -16.69 -6.40
C PRO A 59 -17.03 -16.63 -6.43
N ALA A 60 -17.61 -16.28 -7.58
CA ALA A 60 -19.02 -16.53 -7.80
C ALA A 60 -19.20 -18.04 -7.65
N THR A 61 -19.75 -18.48 -6.52
CA THR A 61 -20.06 -19.88 -6.29
C THR A 61 -21.17 -20.28 -7.25
N GLY A 62 -20.78 -20.78 -8.42
CA GLY A 62 -21.65 -21.27 -9.47
C GLY A 62 -20.81 -21.95 -10.54
N LEU A 63 -21.23 -23.12 -11.00
CA LEU A 63 -20.64 -23.76 -12.17
C LEU A 63 -20.76 -22.80 -13.36
N LEU A 64 -19.62 -22.51 -13.99
CA LEU A 64 -19.59 -21.76 -15.23
C LEU A 64 -20.36 -22.52 -16.31
N PRO A 65 -21.21 -21.84 -17.12
CA PRO A 65 -21.85 -22.49 -18.25
C PRO A 65 -20.82 -23.09 -19.20
N GLU A 66 -21.14 -24.25 -19.77
CA GLU A 66 -20.30 -24.97 -20.73
C GLU A 66 -19.88 -24.02 -21.87
N GLY A 67 -18.57 -23.98 -22.17
CA GLY A 67 -18.00 -23.14 -23.23
C GLY A 67 -17.60 -21.72 -22.82
N VAL A 68 -17.80 -21.30 -21.57
CA VAL A 68 -17.28 -20.01 -21.07
C VAL A 68 -15.86 -20.21 -20.52
N LEU A 69 -14.86 -19.81 -21.31
CA LEU A 69 -13.48 -19.67 -20.83
C LEU A 69 -13.40 -18.50 -19.84
N ARG A 70 -13.26 -18.81 -18.56
CA ARG A 70 -12.77 -17.82 -17.59
C ARG A 70 -11.28 -17.98 -17.38
N ASP A 71 -10.66 -16.84 -17.15
CA ASP A 71 -9.28 -16.74 -16.71
C ASP A 71 -9.23 -17.09 -15.21
N ASP A 72 -9.63 -18.32 -14.89
CA ASP A 72 -9.58 -18.88 -13.55
C ASP A 72 -8.14 -19.27 -13.25
N TYR A 73 -7.29 -18.25 -13.05
CA TYR A 73 -5.96 -18.48 -12.50
C TYR A 73 -6.13 -19.15 -11.14
N THR A 74 -5.35 -20.19 -10.88
CA THR A 74 -5.17 -20.67 -9.52
C THR A 74 -4.66 -19.50 -8.70
N LEU A 75 -5.52 -18.95 -7.83
CA LEU A 75 -5.16 -17.83 -6.96
C LEU A 75 -3.85 -18.23 -6.25
N PRO A 76 -2.77 -17.44 -6.37
CA PRO A 76 -1.55 -17.76 -5.65
C PRO A 76 -1.91 -17.85 -4.17
N PRO A 77 -1.40 -18.85 -3.44
CA PRO A 77 -1.68 -18.98 -2.02
C PRO A 77 -1.36 -17.65 -1.35
N ARG A 78 -2.38 -17.04 -0.73
CA ARG A 78 -2.19 -15.77 -0.06
C ARG A 78 -1.03 -15.92 0.93
N PRO A 79 -0.10 -14.97 1.00
CA PRO A 79 0.95 -15.04 2.00
C PRO A 79 0.29 -15.17 3.37
N GLY A 80 0.55 -16.29 4.06
CA GLY A 80 0.00 -16.58 5.38
C GLY A 80 0.51 -15.63 6.48
N HIS A 81 1.26 -14.61 6.10
CA HIS A 81 1.82 -13.59 6.97
C HIS A 81 1.41 -12.21 6.46
N ARG A 82 1.23 -11.28 7.40
CA ARG A 82 1.01 -9.88 7.08
C ARG A 82 2.28 -9.29 6.46
N LEU A 83 2.11 -8.38 5.50
CA LEU A 83 3.20 -7.53 5.02
C LEU A 83 3.76 -6.76 6.23
N MET A 84 4.98 -7.10 6.65
CA MET A 84 5.66 -6.45 7.77
C MET A 84 6.97 -5.83 7.29
N PRO A 85 7.27 -4.58 7.69
CA PRO A 85 8.55 -3.97 7.36
C PRO A 85 9.69 -4.78 8.00
N HIS A 86 10.82 -4.87 7.30
CA HIS A 86 11.99 -5.54 7.84
C HIS A 86 12.44 -4.82 9.12
N ARG A 87 12.32 -5.48 10.28
CA ARG A 87 12.44 -4.86 11.61
C ARG A 87 13.68 -3.99 11.80
N ARG A 88 14.86 -4.49 11.38
CA ARG A 88 16.14 -3.79 11.58
C ARG A 88 16.25 -2.53 10.73
N ALA A 89 16.09 -2.67 9.41
CA ALA A 89 16.03 -1.55 8.47
C ALA A 89 15.00 -0.49 8.88
N PHE A 90 13.82 -0.91 9.35
CA PHE A 90 12.80 0.01 9.86
C PHE A 90 13.27 0.78 11.10
N ALA A 91 13.86 0.09 12.09
CA ALA A 91 14.41 0.73 13.29
C ALA A 91 15.57 1.70 12.98
N ASP A 92 16.47 1.32 12.07
CA ASP A 92 17.61 2.14 11.65
C ASP A 92 17.13 3.39 10.90
N THR A 93 16.15 3.24 10.00
CA THR A 93 15.53 4.37 9.29
C THR A 93 14.85 5.32 10.28
N LEU A 94 14.12 4.79 11.26
CA LEU A 94 13.49 5.59 12.30
C LEU A 94 14.52 6.35 13.15
N ALA A 95 15.66 5.74 13.47
CA ALA A 95 16.71 6.38 14.27
C ALA A 95 17.35 7.60 13.56
N GLY A 96 17.35 7.63 12.23
CA GLY A 96 17.87 8.73 11.43
C GLY A 96 16.92 9.93 11.29
N LEU A 97 15.64 9.80 11.65
CA LEU A 97 14.66 10.89 11.54
C LEU A 97 14.76 11.83 12.75
N PRO A 98 14.89 13.16 12.55
CA PRO A 98 14.92 14.14 13.66
C PRO A 98 13.69 14.04 14.57
N ALA A 99 12.54 13.70 13.98
CA ALA A 99 11.26 13.53 14.66
C ALA A 99 11.17 12.26 15.55
N ILE A 100 12.17 11.38 15.56
CA ILE A 100 12.16 10.15 16.38
C ILE A 100 12.12 10.42 17.88
N ARG A 101 12.53 11.63 18.30
CA ARG A 101 12.41 12.11 19.68
C ARG A 101 10.96 12.42 20.07
N SER A 102 10.04 12.47 19.11
CA SER A 102 8.61 12.61 19.40
C SER A 102 8.08 11.35 20.13
N PRO A 103 7.22 11.52 21.14
CA PRO A 103 6.69 10.38 21.91
C PRO A 103 5.96 9.34 21.05
N ARG A 104 5.34 9.78 19.95
CA ARG A 104 4.58 8.93 19.03
C ARG A 104 5.49 7.97 18.25
N LEU A 105 6.61 8.46 17.70
CA LEU A 105 7.54 7.63 16.92
C LEU A 105 8.42 6.75 17.81
N ARG A 106 8.74 7.21 19.03
CA ARG A 106 9.48 6.40 20.01
C ARG A 106 8.79 5.07 20.34
N ARG A 107 7.45 5.07 20.45
CA ARG A 107 6.64 3.86 20.71
C ARG A 107 6.81 2.79 19.64
N PHE A 108 6.92 3.18 18.36
CA PHE A 108 7.14 2.24 17.25
C PHE A 108 8.54 1.61 17.29
N ARG A 109 9.56 2.39 17.67
CA ARG A 109 10.94 1.88 17.84
C ARG A 109 11.03 0.89 19.01
N GLU A 110 10.38 1.19 20.12
CA GLU A 110 10.44 0.38 21.34
C GLU A 110 9.61 -0.91 21.23
N GLY A 111 8.45 -0.88 20.54
CA GLY A 111 7.61 -2.05 20.31
C GLY A 111 8.21 -3.11 19.36
N GLY A 112 9.16 -2.72 18.50
CA GLY A 112 9.84 -3.63 17.56
C GLY A 112 10.99 -4.45 18.15
N ARG A 113 11.27 -4.35 19.46
CA ARG A 113 12.42 -4.96 20.14
C ARG A 113 12.12 -6.22 20.97
N ARG A 114 10.90 -6.78 20.86
CA ARG A 114 10.50 -8.05 21.48
C ARG A 114 10.38 -9.17 20.48
#